data_AF-A0A2G2GLM7-F1
#
_entry.id   AF-A0A2G2GLM7-F1
#
_cell.length_a   1.000
_cell.length_b   1.000
_cell.length_c   1.000
_cell.angle_alpha   90.00
_cell.angle_beta   90.00
_cell.angle_gamma   90.00
#
_symmetry.space_group_name_H-M   'P 1'
#
loop_
_entity.id
_entity.type
_entity.pdbx_description
1 polymer ?
#
loop_
_entity_poly.entity_id
_entity_poly.type
_entity_poly.pdbx_seq_one_letter_code
_entity_poly.pdbx_strand_id
1 'polypeptide(L)'
;MGILKFLFREGSSFIFGAFIVLFAMRFFSYYAWPEDALGMFAFSAFCMAYLAMQMGLAAFAKVGHDGPVVDLFLSIIPLIALIVIAVLQIVEEIPLSMFQMYALGLAAIVVLMDITFNTLILFKMNRLANDYVQMK
;
A
#
# COMPACT_ATOMS: atom_id res chain seq x y z
N MET A 1 22.83 0.15 8.58
CA MET A 1 21.84 0.80 7.68
C MET A 1 20.77 -0.14 7.10
N GLY A 2 20.98 -1.47 7.04
CA GLY A 2 19.98 -2.40 6.49
C GLY A 2 18.67 -2.50 7.28
N ILE A 3 18.74 -2.58 8.62
CA ILE A 3 17.55 -2.71 9.49
C ILE A 3 16.64 -1.49 9.40
N LEU A 4 17.19 -0.27 9.35
CA LEU A 4 16.38 0.94 9.24
C LEU A 4 15.66 1.04 7.89
N LYS A 5 16.32 0.64 6.79
CA LYS A 5 15.68 0.54 5.47
C LYS A 5 14.59 -0.53 5.43
N PHE A 6 14.85 -1.68 6.03
CA PHE A 6 13.89 -2.77 6.17
C PHE A 6 12.67 -2.33 6.99
N LEU A 7 12.88 -1.71 8.15
CA LEU A 7 11.79 -1.28 9.03
C LEU A 7 10.95 -0.16 8.42
N PHE A 8 11.55 0.75 7.64
CA PHE A 8 10.80 1.75 6.88
C PHE A 8 10.10 1.17 5.66
N ARG A 9 10.72 0.25 4.92
CA ARG A 9 10.14 -0.34 3.69
C ARG A 9 9.02 -1.31 3.99
N GLU A 10 9.18 -2.13 5.03
CA GLU A 10 8.18 -3.13 5.41
C GLU A 10 7.13 -2.57 6.37
N GLY A 11 7.58 -1.73 7.32
CA GLY A 11 6.70 -1.09 8.28
C GLY A 11 5.74 -0.11 7.60
N SER A 12 6.13 0.54 6.49
CA SER A 12 5.25 1.48 5.79
C SER A 12 3.99 0.80 5.24
N SER A 13 4.11 -0.39 4.64
CA SER A 13 2.95 -1.14 4.11
C SER A 13 2.02 -1.60 5.23
N PHE A 14 2.60 -2.00 6.38
CA PHE A 14 1.82 -2.39 7.55
C PHE A 14 1.10 -1.20 8.19
N ILE A 15 1.80 -0.07 8.36
CA ILE A 15 1.25 1.19 8.87
C ILE A 15 0.15 1.68 7.93
N PHE A 16 0.36 1.60 6.62
CA PHE A 16 -0.62 1.99 5.62
C PHE A 16 -1.87 1.10 5.67
N GLY A 17 -1.70 -0.22 5.76
CA GLY A 17 -2.81 -1.16 5.94
C GLY A 17 -3.59 -0.90 7.24
N ALA A 18 -2.90 -0.70 8.35
CA ALA A 18 -3.53 -0.37 9.64
C ALA A 18 -4.31 0.95 9.56
N PHE A 19 -3.75 1.96 8.88
CA PHE A 19 -4.39 3.24 8.68
C PHE A 19 -5.67 3.14 7.83
N ILE A 20 -5.68 2.31 6.77
CA ILE A 20 -6.88 2.02 5.97
C ILE A 20 -7.97 1.40 6.86
N VAL A 21 -7.62 0.41 7.68
CA VAL A 21 -8.57 -0.24 8.60
C VAL A 21 -9.12 0.76 9.61
N LEU A 22 -8.25 1.57 10.23
CA LEU A 22 -8.67 2.61 11.17
C LEU A 22 -9.59 3.65 10.52
N PHE A 23 -9.32 4.02 9.26
CA PHE A 23 -10.15 4.94 8.51
C PHE A 23 -11.55 4.37 8.19
N ALA A 24 -11.64 3.07 7.93
CA ALA A 24 -12.90 2.38 7.67
C ALA A 24 -13.69 2.07 8.96
N MET A 25 -13.02 1.87 10.10
CA MET A 25 -13.67 1.61 11.38
C MET A 25 -14.15 2.91 12.03
N ARG A 26 -15.47 3.15 11.99
CA ARG A 26 -16.14 4.25 12.71
C ARG A 26 -15.97 4.24 14.24
N PHE A 27 -15.43 3.17 14.83
CA PHE A 27 -15.45 2.92 16.28
C PHE A 27 -14.59 3.86 17.14
N PHE A 28 -13.67 4.64 16.56
CA PHE A 28 -12.98 5.74 17.25
C PHE A 28 -13.84 7.02 17.30
N SER A 29 -15.04 6.87 17.84
CA SER A 29 -16.14 7.85 17.86
C SER A 29 -15.94 9.09 18.76
N TYR A 30 -14.73 9.39 19.26
CA TYR A 30 -14.48 10.64 19.99
C TYR A 30 -13.67 11.67 19.19
N TYR A 31 -12.95 11.21 18.16
CA TYR A 31 -12.35 12.03 17.12
C TYR A 31 -12.87 11.50 15.79
N ALA A 32 -14.14 11.80 15.51
CA ALA A 32 -14.73 11.57 14.20
C ALA A 32 -13.78 12.17 13.17
N TRP A 33 -13.06 11.31 12.44
CA TRP A 33 -12.35 11.74 11.25
C TRP A 33 -13.42 12.33 10.37
N PRO A 34 -13.30 13.63 10.04
CA PRO A 34 -14.44 14.33 9.55
C PRO A 34 -14.89 13.66 8.25
N GLU A 35 -16.19 13.38 8.15
CA GLU A 35 -16.85 13.13 6.87
C GLU A 35 -16.71 14.35 5.93
N ASP A 36 -16.05 15.40 6.41
CA ASP A 36 -15.71 16.64 5.75
C ASP A 36 -14.43 16.53 4.91
N ALA A 37 -14.28 17.49 3.99
CA ALA A 37 -13.17 17.57 3.04
C ALA A 37 -11.76 17.50 3.66
N LEU A 38 -11.60 17.91 4.93
CA LEU A 38 -10.32 17.88 5.62
C LEU A 38 -9.85 16.45 5.91
N GLY A 39 -10.77 15.55 6.27
CA GLY A 39 -10.46 14.13 6.51
C GLY A 39 -10.06 13.43 5.22
N MET A 40 -10.78 13.71 4.13
CA MET A 40 -10.44 13.23 2.79
C MET A 40 -9.09 13.77 2.32
N PHE A 41 -8.79 15.04 2.57
CA PHE A 41 -7.49 15.64 2.22
C PHE A 41 -6.35 15.00 2.99
N ALA A 42 -6.51 14.81 4.31
CA ALA A 42 -5.50 14.16 5.15
C ALA A 42 -5.26 12.70 4.72
N PHE A 43 -6.33 11.94 4.46
CA PHE A 43 -6.23 10.57 3.99
C PHE A 43 -5.57 10.49 2.60
N SER A 44 -5.95 11.36 1.67
CA SER A 44 -5.37 11.42 0.32
C SER A 44 -3.89 11.83 0.37
N ALA A 45 -3.54 12.81 1.21
CA ALA A 45 -2.16 13.22 1.43
C ALA A 45 -1.32 12.06 1.98
N PHE A 46 -1.88 11.27 2.90
CA PHE A 46 -1.22 10.06 3.41
C PHE A 46 -1.03 8.99 2.34
N CYS A 47 -2.03 8.76 1.48
CA CYS A 47 -1.92 7.85 0.34
C CYS A 47 -0.82 8.28 -0.64
N MET A 48 -0.75 9.59 -0.95
CA MET A 48 0.29 10.15 -1.82
C MET A 48 1.68 10.06 -1.18
N ALA A 49 1.79 10.29 0.12
CA ALA A 49 3.04 10.14 0.86
C ALA A 49 3.52 8.68 0.86
N TYR A 50 2.62 7.71 1.06
CA TYR A 50 2.93 6.28 0.96
C TYR A 50 3.44 5.93 -0.44
N LEU A 51 2.73 6.34 -1.50
CA LEU A 51 3.13 6.06 -2.87
C LEU A 51 4.48 6.70 -3.20
N ALA A 52 4.70 7.97 -2.83
CA ALA A 52 5.96 8.67 -3.05
C ALA A 52 7.12 7.98 -2.33
N MET A 53 6.88 7.49 -1.10
CA MET A 53 7.87 6.74 -0.34
C MET A 53 8.21 5.40 -1.02
N GLN A 54 7.21 4.63 -1.45
CA GLN A 54 7.45 3.35 -2.14
C GLN A 54 8.20 3.55 -3.46
N MET A 55 7.79 4.54 -4.25
CA MET A 55 8.46 4.90 -5.50
C MET A 55 9.90 5.38 -5.26
N GLY A 56 10.14 6.16 -4.21
CA GLY A 56 11.47 6.59 -3.81
C GLY A 56 12.36 5.42 -3.41
N LEU A 57 11.84 4.50 -2.58
CA LEU A 57 12.58 3.31 -2.16
C LEU A 57 12.90 2.39 -3.34
N ALA A 58 11.96 2.23 -4.27
CA ALA A 58 12.16 1.48 -5.51
C ALA A 58 13.22 2.12 -6.42
N ALA A 59 13.23 3.45 -6.57
CA ALA A 59 14.20 4.16 -7.41
C ALA A 59 15.66 4.01 -6.92
N PHE A 60 15.85 3.90 -5.60
CA PHE A 60 17.18 3.72 -4.99
C PHE A 60 17.49 2.26 -4.62
N ALA A 61 16.64 1.31 -5.02
CA ALA A 61 16.87 -0.11 -4.79
C ALA A 61 18.04 -0.61 -5.65
N LYS A 62 18.95 -1.37 -5.04
CA LYS A 62 20.07 -1.99 -5.76
C LYS A 62 19.63 -3.34 -6.31
N VAL A 63 19.71 -3.49 -7.63
CA VAL A 63 19.41 -4.73 -8.34
C VAL A 63 20.24 -5.88 -7.74
N GLY A 64 19.56 -6.92 -7.23
CA GLY A 64 20.19 -8.12 -6.68
C GLY A 64 20.48 -8.10 -5.17
N HIS A 65 20.26 -6.98 -4.46
CA HIS A 65 20.45 -6.90 -3.00
C HIS A 65 19.15 -6.68 -2.22
N ASP A 66 18.12 -6.19 -2.89
CA ASP A 66 16.79 -5.96 -2.35
C ASP A 66 15.88 -7.18 -2.63
N GLY A 67 14.97 -7.49 -1.72
CA GLY A 67 14.07 -8.65 -1.79
C GLY A 67 12.69 -8.27 -2.34
N PRO A 68 12.51 -8.13 -3.68
CA PRO A 68 11.27 -7.64 -4.28
C PRO A 68 10.07 -8.57 -4.05
N VAL A 69 10.33 -9.85 -3.79
CA VAL A 69 9.30 -10.85 -3.47
C VAL A 69 8.65 -10.53 -2.13
N VAL A 70 9.45 -10.18 -1.12
CA VAL A 70 8.96 -9.81 0.22
C VAL A 70 8.16 -8.51 0.14
N ASP A 71 8.65 -7.54 -0.63
CA ASP A 71 7.94 -6.27 -0.86
C ASP A 71 6.57 -6.49 -1.51
N LEU A 72 6.50 -7.38 -2.51
CA LEU A 72 5.23 -7.74 -3.14
C LEU A 72 4.25 -8.37 -2.13
N PHE A 73 4.71 -9.30 -1.29
CA PHE A 73 3.86 -9.89 -0.24
C PHE A 73 3.36 -8.85 0.76
N LEU A 74 4.18 -7.86 1.10
CA LEU A 74 3.81 -6.79 2.01
C LEU A 74 2.82 -5.80 1.38
N SER A 75 2.94 -5.51 0.07
CA SER A 75 1.94 -4.72 -0.67
C SER A 75 0.58 -5.42 -0.79
N ILE A 76 0.52 -6.75 -0.65
CA ILE A 76 -0.76 -7.50 -0.64
C ILE A 76 -1.53 -7.26 0.66
N ILE A 77 -0.88 -6.94 1.78
CA ILE A 77 -1.54 -6.69 3.07
C ILE A 77 -2.59 -5.57 3.00
N PRO A 78 -2.26 -4.35 2.55
CA PRO A 78 -3.27 -3.29 2.41
C PRO A 78 -4.32 -3.63 1.35
N LEU A 79 -4.00 -4.45 0.32
CA LEU A 79 -4.98 -4.92 -0.64
C LEU A 79 -6.02 -5.83 0.03
N ILE A 80 -5.58 -6.80 0.83
CA ILE A 80 -6.47 -7.69 1.59
C ILE A 80 -7.36 -6.86 2.51
N ALA A 81 -6.81 -5.87 3.22
CA ALA A 81 -7.59 -4.98 4.07
C ALA A 81 -8.71 -4.27 3.30
N LEU A 82 -8.39 -3.70 2.14
CA LEU A 82 -9.38 -3.06 1.27
C LEU A 82 -10.46 -4.03 0.76
N ILE A 83 -10.08 -5.25 0.37
CA ILE A 83 -11.04 -6.27 -0.07
C ILE A 83 -11.98 -6.64 1.08
N VAL A 84 -11.43 -6.87 2.28
CA VAL A 84 -12.25 -7.19 3.47
C VAL A 84 -13.21 -6.05 3.78
N ILE A 85 -12.76 -4.80 3.75
CA ILE A 85 -13.62 -3.62 3.97
C ILE A 85 -14.72 -3.54 2.92
N ALA A 86 -14.40 -3.78 1.64
CA ALA A 86 -15.38 -3.79 0.57
C ALA A 86 -16.43 -4.90 0.75
N VAL A 87 -16.01 -6.11 1.14
CA VAL A 87 -16.93 -7.22 1.44
C VAL A 87 -17.82 -6.88 2.63
N LEU A 88 -17.25 -6.35 3.72
CA LEU A 88 -18.01 -5.97 4.91
C LEU A 88 -19.00 -4.82 4.63
N GLN A 89 -18.68 -3.92 3.71
CA GLN A 89 -19.61 -2.91 3.23
C GLN A 89 -20.76 -3.55 2.42
N ILE A 90 -20.47 -4.49 1.54
CA ILE A 90 -21.49 -5.18 0.72
C ILE A 90 -22.46 -5.99 1.58
N VAL A 91 -21.96 -6.60 2.67
CA VAL A 91 -22.78 -7.34 3.65
C VAL A 91 -23.45 -6.39 4.65
N GLU A 92 -23.30 -5.06 4.48
CA GLU A 92 -23.90 -4.02 5.31
C GLU A 92 -23.46 -4.03 6.79
N GLU A 93 -22.39 -4.75 7.12
CA GLU A 93 -21.78 -4.80 8.46
C GLU A 93 -21.02 -3.51 8.81
N ILE A 94 -20.54 -2.78 7.79
CA ILE A 94 -19.86 -1.49 7.96
C ILE A 94 -20.57 -0.41 7.13
N PRO A 95 -21.25 0.56 7.75
CA PRO A 95 -21.84 1.68 7.04
C PRO A 95 -20.75 2.69 6.68
N LEU A 96 -20.30 2.67 5.42
CA LEU A 96 -19.36 3.64 4.87
C LEU A 96 -20.11 4.84 4.28
N SER A 97 -19.63 6.05 4.55
CA SER A 97 -20.12 7.25 3.85
C SER A 97 -19.62 7.28 2.40
N MET A 98 -20.30 8.03 1.53
CA MET A 98 -19.82 8.24 0.15
C MET A 98 -18.38 8.78 0.11
N PHE A 99 -18.02 9.64 1.05
CA PHE A 99 -16.66 10.17 1.17
C PHE A 99 -15.64 9.08 1.51
N GLN A 100 -15.96 8.22 2.46
CA GLN A 100 -15.07 7.11 2.81
C GLN A 100 -14.92 6.14 1.64
N MET A 101 -16.00 5.87 0.89
CA MET A 101 -15.92 5.03 -0.31
C MET A 101 -14.97 5.61 -1.36
N TYR A 102 -15.04 6.91 -1.65
CA TYR A 102 -14.12 7.54 -2.60
C TYR A 102 -12.67 7.54 -2.11
N ALA A 103 -12.45 7.84 -0.83
CA ALA A 103 -11.12 7.84 -0.23
C ALA A 103 -10.49 6.43 -0.25
N LEU A 104 -11.25 5.40 0.14
CA LEU A 104 -10.82 4.00 0.05
C LEU A 104 -10.59 3.55 -1.39
N GLY A 105 -11.37 4.06 -2.35
CA GLY A 105 -11.12 3.87 -3.78
C GLY A 105 -9.78 4.45 -4.22
N LEU A 106 -9.40 5.63 -3.73
CA LEU A 106 -8.07 6.20 -3.98
C LEU A 106 -6.96 5.35 -3.36
N ALA A 107 -7.15 4.87 -2.13
CA ALA A 107 -6.21 3.93 -1.51
C ALA A 107 -6.07 2.64 -2.34
N ALA A 108 -7.16 2.11 -2.90
CA ALA A 108 -7.10 0.94 -3.78
C ALA A 108 -6.25 1.19 -5.02
N ILE A 109 -6.39 2.36 -5.67
CA ILE A 109 -5.55 2.73 -6.81
C ILE A 109 -4.07 2.77 -6.39
N VAL A 110 -3.76 3.39 -5.24
CA VAL A 110 -2.39 3.48 -4.73
C VAL A 110 -1.79 2.10 -4.43
N VAL A 111 -2.55 1.21 -3.80
CA VAL A 111 -2.11 -0.18 -3.54
C VAL A 111 -1.88 -0.95 -4.84
N LEU A 112 -2.77 -0.81 -5.82
CA LEU A 112 -2.59 -1.46 -7.11
C LEU A 112 -1.35 -0.95 -7.86
N MET A 113 -1.07 0.36 -7.77
CA MET A 113 0.16 0.92 -8.33
C MET A 113 1.39 0.32 -7.64
N ASP A 114 1.41 0.28 -6.30
CA ASP A 114 2.51 -0.31 -5.52
C ASP A 114 2.77 -1.78 -5.91
N ILE A 115 1.72 -2.60 -5.97
CA ILE A 115 1.80 -4.00 -6.43
C ILE A 115 2.34 -4.09 -7.86
N THR A 116 1.85 -3.24 -8.77
CA THR A 116 2.29 -3.22 -10.16
C THR A 116 3.77 -2.89 -10.27
N PHE A 117 4.25 -1.88 -9.53
CA PHE A 117 5.66 -1.51 -9.51
C PHE A 117 6.55 -2.62 -8.96
N ASN A 118 6.19 -3.22 -7.83
CA ASN A 118 6.95 -4.33 -7.25
C ASN A 118 6.99 -5.55 -8.18
N THR A 119 5.89 -5.82 -8.88
CA THR A 119 5.82 -6.87 -9.91
C THR A 119 6.74 -6.58 -11.11
N LEU A 120 6.76 -5.34 -11.60
CA LEU A 120 7.64 -4.92 -12.71
C LEU A 120 9.12 -5.03 -12.34
N ILE A 121 9.49 -4.67 -11.11
CA ILE A 121 10.87 -4.81 -10.60
C ILE A 121 11.26 -6.29 -10.56
N LEU A 122 10.36 -7.16 -10.08
CA LEU A 122 10.57 -8.60 -10.02
C LEU A 122 10.77 -9.19 -11.43
N PHE A 123 9.94 -8.82 -12.41
CA PHE A 123 10.13 -9.26 -13.80
C PHE A 123 11.44 -8.75 -14.41
N LYS A 124 11.83 -7.51 -14.13
CA LYS A 124 13.13 -6.96 -14.56
C LYS A 124 14.30 -7.75 -13.98
N MET A 125 14.23 -8.12 -12.70
CA MET A 125 15.26 -8.94 -12.05
C MET A 125 15.31 -10.37 -12.62
N ASN A 126 14.15 -10.99 -12.86
CA ASN A 126 14.08 -12.31 -13.48
C ASN A 126 14.65 -12.32 -14.91
N ARG A 127 14.36 -11.27 -15.70
CA ARG A 127 14.95 -11.12 -17.04
C ARG A 127 16.47 -11.01 -16.97
N LEU A 128 17.00 -10.17 -16.08
CA LEU A 128 18.45 -10.03 -15.89
C LEU A 128 19.09 -11.35 -15.46
N ALA A 129 18.45 -12.13 -14.59
CA ALA A 129 18.94 -13.45 -14.19
C ALA A 129 18.97 -14.43 -15.39
N ASN A 130 17.91 -14.47 -16.20
CA ASN A 130 17.85 -15.32 -17.39
C ASN A 130 18.89 -14.92 -18.44
N ASP A 131 19.04 -13.62 -18.71
CA ASP A 131 20.02 -13.11 -19.66
C ASP A 131 21.47 -13.46 -19.22
N TYR A 132 21.76 -13.44 -17.91
CA TYR A 132 23.05 -13.86 -17.37
C TYR A 132 23.31 -15.37 -17.45
N VAL A 133 22.27 -16.20 -17.34
CA VAL A 133 22.39 -17.66 -17.47
C VAL A 133 22.60 -18.06 -18.94
N GLN A 134 22.02 -17.35 -19.89
CA GLN A 134 22.20 -17.62 -21.33
C GLN A 134 23.57 -17.17 -21.89
N MET A 135 24.33 -16.36 -21.16
CA MET A 135 25.70 -15.97 -21.54
C MET A 135 26.78 -16.97 -21.07
N LYS A 136 26.40 -18.10 -20.47
CA LYS A 136 27.28 -19.25 -20.19
C LYS A 136 26.98 -20.40 -21.13
#